data_AF-A0A821RGV1-F1
#
_entry.id   AF-A0A821RGV1-F1
#
_cell.length_a   1.000
_cell.length_b   1.000
_cell.length_c   1.000
_cell.angle_alpha   90.00
_cell.angle_beta   90.00
_cell.angle_gamma   90.00
#
_symmetry.space_group_name_H-M   'P 1'
#
loop_
_entity.id
_entity.type
_entity.pdbx_description
1 polymer ?
#
loop_
_entity_poly.entity_id
_entity_poly.type
_entity_poly.pdbx_seq_one_letter_code
_entity_poly.pdbx_strand_id
1 'polypeptide(L)'
;MAKNTRSSSNISNTQQQQSSIEFQWLYRLINSRSYKTWVLLIICTLNIVDLLVDWYFFMSKTTIQQGLVFGPPPRNILLAIFTFCIISTFTSLLEIIQIIRDTYQNRLTSLFGRITNCLTLWFEDVPLLTLNLLIVICRDGEVTYISLAKAIIGIIAALIRFLFILLNKWLIRHDYHRKDNLSQFFNTISTIGIIIVLLLSISIHTIASLPIDNFGRIHLSRPSDFTRFKFAHQKYFNHVGLFLRSSNDYNKFIYLTNIDNIIEKGQKTFIYSINEKDNIYCIKQDNQTCFIEFNSTNIYLYNKQLTNKLINYSITFQFKEPDFYYLLGDINYNIIRCDLKNFYISDDKISLHYYRFKRNVNDIRLPFMLNDDNNTYRYYDIQNDFEPIQYVWKTGLSRCTSTSSSSPHRSQDIQMNDCF
;
A
#
# COMPACT_ATOMS: atom_id res chain seq x y z
N MET A 1 -36.52 -36.01 68.94
CA MET A 1 -36.24 -35.40 67.61
C MET A 1 -34.83 -34.82 67.60
N ALA A 2 -33.86 -35.61 67.16
CA ALA A 2 -32.51 -35.13 66.81
C ALA A 2 -31.76 -36.27 66.10
N LYS A 3 -31.42 -36.09 64.82
CA LYS A 3 -30.24 -36.68 64.11
C LYS A 3 -30.44 -36.59 62.60
N ASN A 4 -29.65 -35.73 61.92
CA ASN A 4 -28.73 -36.12 60.84
C ASN A 4 -28.27 -34.88 60.04
N THR A 5 -27.11 -34.36 60.39
CA THR A 5 -26.36 -33.38 59.59
C THR A 5 -24.85 -33.63 59.80
N ARG A 6 -24.30 -34.70 59.20
CA ARG A 6 -22.86 -34.97 59.28
C ARG A 6 -22.20 -35.61 58.04
N SER A 7 -22.87 -35.71 56.88
CA SER A 7 -22.28 -36.39 55.70
C SER A 7 -21.84 -35.47 54.55
N SER A 8 -21.97 -34.14 54.64
CA SER A 8 -21.56 -33.22 53.57
C SER A 8 -20.14 -32.63 53.71
N SER A 9 -19.46 -32.81 54.85
CA SER A 9 -18.14 -32.19 55.09
C SER A 9 -16.94 -33.00 54.60
N ASN A 10 -17.11 -34.26 54.21
CA ASN A 10 -15.99 -35.12 53.79
C ASN A 10 -15.76 -35.12 52.27
N ILE A 11 -16.73 -34.69 51.46
CA ILE A 11 -16.59 -34.62 49.99
C ILE A 11 -15.86 -33.35 49.56
N SER A 12 -15.94 -32.26 50.34
CA SER A 12 -15.23 -31.01 50.06
C SER A 12 -13.72 -31.11 50.28
N ASN A 13 -13.28 -31.93 51.23
CA ASN A 13 -11.85 -32.06 51.55
C ASN A 13 -11.07 -32.86 50.49
N THR A 14 -11.67 -33.87 49.87
CA THR A 14 -11.02 -34.64 48.79
C THR A 14 -10.86 -33.83 47.50
N GLN A 15 -11.80 -32.93 47.16
CA GLN A 15 -11.65 -32.02 46.01
C GLN A 15 -10.57 -30.96 46.25
N GLN A 16 -10.44 -30.44 47.47
CA GLN A 16 -9.34 -29.52 47.82
C GLN A 16 -7.97 -30.20 47.79
N GLN A 17 -7.88 -31.47 48.18
CA GLN A 17 -6.60 -32.17 48.22
C GLN A 17 -6.12 -32.58 46.82
N GLN A 18 -7.03 -32.96 45.91
CA GLN A 18 -6.67 -33.34 44.54
C GLN A 18 -6.20 -32.14 43.69
N SER A 19 -6.82 -30.97 43.85
CA SER A 19 -6.37 -29.73 43.18
C SER A 19 -4.97 -29.29 43.63
N SER A 20 -4.55 -29.62 44.86
CA SER A 20 -3.21 -29.30 45.37
C SER A 20 -2.09 -30.15 44.74
N ILE A 21 -2.39 -31.40 44.35
CA ILE A 21 -1.41 -32.33 43.78
C ILE A 21 -1.13 -31.96 42.32
N GLU A 22 -2.16 -31.70 41.52
CA GLU A 22 -2.00 -31.27 40.12
C GLU A 22 -1.21 -29.95 40.03
N PHE A 23 -1.45 -29.03 40.98
CA PHE A 23 -0.71 -27.77 41.08
C PHE A 23 0.79 -27.98 41.33
N GLN A 24 1.17 -28.90 42.21
CA GLN A 24 2.57 -29.21 42.49
C GLN A 24 3.31 -29.81 41.29
N TRP A 25 2.66 -30.69 40.53
CA TRP A 25 3.23 -31.26 39.30
C TRP A 25 3.47 -30.19 38.24
N LEU A 26 2.47 -29.33 38.00
CA LEU A 26 2.58 -28.22 37.04
C LEU A 26 3.70 -27.25 37.44
N TYR A 27 3.77 -26.90 38.72
CA TYR A 27 4.83 -26.05 39.27
C TYR A 27 6.23 -26.65 39.10
N ARG A 28 6.40 -27.95 39.38
CA ARG A 28 7.67 -28.66 39.17
C ARG A 28 8.07 -28.71 37.70
N LEU A 29 7.11 -28.90 36.80
CA LEU A 29 7.34 -28.90 35.35
C LEU A 29 7.79 -27.51 34.86
N ILE A 30 7.08 -26.46 35.26
CA ILE A 30 7.41 -25.06 34.93
C ILE A 30 8.77 -24.66 35.51
N ASN A 31 9.10 -25.15 36.70
CA ASN A 31 10.36 -24.81 37.36
C ASN A 31 11.56 -25.61 36.82
N SER A 32 11.34 -26.62 35.98
CA SER A 32 12.41 -27.44 35.40
C SER A 32 13.31 -26.60 34.49
N ARG A 33 14.63 -26.85 34.57
CA ARG A 33 15.64 -26.12 33.77
C ARG A 33 15.40 -26.30 32.28
N SER A 34 15.04 -27.51 31.85
CA SER A 34 14.77 -27.83 30.44
C SER A 34 13.58 -27.02 29.91
N TYR A 35 12.47 -26.95 30.65
CA TYR A 35 11.31 -26.16 30.24
C TYR A 35 11.65 -24.67 30.10
N LYS A 36 12.37 -24.09 31.06
CA LYS A 36 12.81 -22.69 31.01
C LYS A 36 13.69 -22.39 29.81
N THR A 37 14.64 -23.26 29.49
CA THR A 37 15.49 -23.11 28.30
C THR A 37 14.67 -23.18 27.00
N TRP A 38 13.70 -24.09 26.92
CA TRP A 38 12.81 -24.20 25.76
C TRP A 38 11.93 -22.96 25.59
N VAL A 39 11.33 -22.46 26.67
CA VAL A 39 10.53 -21.23 26.65
C VAL A 39 11.39 -20.02 26.27
N LEU A 40 12.60 -19.90 26.82
CA LEU A 40 13.57 -18.86 26.43
C LEU A 40 13.86 -18.91 24.93
N LEU A 41 14.14 -20.09 24.37
CA LEU A 41 14.42 -20.23 22.93
C LEU A 41 13.22 -19.81 22.08
N ILE A 42 12.00 -20.25 22.43
CA ILE A 42 10.78 -19.92 21.68
C ILE A 42 10.49 -18.42 21.73
N ILE A 43 10.61 -17.77 22.90
CA ILE A 43 10.33 -16.34 23.01
C ILE A 43 11.42 -15.55 22.27
N CYS A 44 12.69 -15.93 22.40
CA CYS A 44 13.77 -15.28 21.65
C CYS A 44 13.59 -15.42 20.14
N THR A 45 13.18 -16.59 19.64
CA THR A 45 12.94 -16.75 18.19
C THR A 45 11.75 -15.92 17.73
N LEU A 46 10.67 -15.84 18.50
CA LEU A 46 9.53 -14.97 18.18
C LEU A 46 9.93 -13.50 18.13
N ASN A 47 10.73 -13.02 19.08
CA ASN A 47 11.21 -11.64 19.10
C ASN A 47 12.15 -11.32 17.93
N ILE A 48 12.99 -12.27 17.53
CA ILE A 48 13.85 -12.13 16.34
C ILE A 48 12.98 -12.08 15.07
N VAL A 49 12.01 -12.98 14.94
CA VAL A 49 11.10 -13.00 13.79
C VAL A 49 10.31 -11.70 13.69
N ASP A 50 9.81 -11.18 14.80
CA ASP A 50 9.07 -9.92 14.84
C ASP A 50 9.94 -8.74 14.38
N LEU A 51 11.16 -8.64 14.91
CA LEU A 51 12.15 -7.64 14.48
C LEU A 51 12.49 -7.73 12.99
N LEU A 52 12.68 -8.96 12.48
CA LEU A 52 12.94 -9.18 11.05
C LEU A 52 11.75 -8.74 10.20
N VAL A 53 10.52 -8.99 10.65
CA VAL A 53 9.30 -8.59 9.95
C VAL A 53 9.14 -7.07 9.94
N ASP A 54 9.55 -6.37 10.99
CA ASP A 54 9.52 -4.90 11.03
C ASP A 54 10.49 -4.26 10.05
N TRP A 55 11.73 -4.74 10.02
CA TRP A 55 12.71 -4.28 9.04
C TRP A 55 12.30 -4.65 7.62
N TYR A 56 11.73 -5.85 7.42
CA TYR A 56 11.24 -6.26 6.12
C TYR A 56 10.02 -5.44 5.67
N PHE A 57 9.14 -5.06 6.61
CA PHE A 57 8.03 -4.14 6.36
C PHE A 57 8.55 -2.79 5.90
N PHE A 58 9.53 -2.21 6.59
CA PHE A 58 10.18 -0.97 6.15
C PHE A 58 10.78 -1.11 4.75
N MET A 59 11.63 -2.12 4.53
CA MET A 59 12.29 -2.36 3.25
C MET A 59 11.29 -2.49 2.10
N SER A 60 10.23 -3.28 2.29
CA SER A 60 9.17 -3.44 1.28
C SER A 60 8.48 -2.13 0.94
N LYS A 61 8.32 -1.19 1.90
CA LYS A 61 7.74 0.11 1.60
C LYS A 61 8.71 1.06 0.91
N THR A 62 10.02 0.93 1.17
CA THR A 62 11.06 1.72 0.47
C THR A 62 11.26 1.28 -0.98
N THR A 63 11.02 0.01 -1.30
CA THR A 63 11.25 -0.52 -2.65
C THR A 63 10.16 -0.14 -3.64
N ILE A 64 8.96 0.22 -3.18
CA ILE A 64 7.83 0.55 -4.06
C ILE A 64 8.20 1.76 -4.93
N GLN A 65 8.11 1.58 -6.25
CA GLN A 65 8.38 2.63 -7.22
C GLN A 65 7.08 3.39 -7.56
N GLN A 66 7.21 4.53 -8.24
CA GLN A 66 6.05 5.25 -8.77
C GLN A 66 5.48 4.47 -9.94
N GLY A 67 4.26 3.94 -9.80
CA GLY A 67 3.49 3.37 -10.89
C GLY A 67 2.33 4.28 -11.30
N LEU A 68 1.40 3.71 -12.09
CA LEU A 68 0.24 4.41 -12.64
C LEU A 68 -0.66 5.02 -11.58
N VAL A 69 -1.03 4.27 -10.54
CA VAL A 69 -1.99 4.71 -9.50
C VAL A 69 -1.35 4.74 -8.12
N PHE A 70 -0.48 3.79 -7.84
CA PHE A 70 0.23 3.68 -6.57
C PHE A 70 1.68 4.09 -6.76
N GLY A 71 2.23 4.80 -5.79
CA GLY A 71 3.65 5.13 -5.74
C GLY A 71 4.26 4.81 -4.38
N PRO A 72 5.41 5.37 -4.02
CA PRO A 72 5.98 5.22 -2.68
C PRO A 72 5.12 5.99 -1.65
N PRO A 73 5.06 5.53 -0.38
CA PRO A 73 4.40 6.28 0.68
C PRO A 73 5.05 7.67 0.87
N PRO A 74 4.30 8.66 1.40
CA PRO A 74 4.86 9.95 1.76
C PRO A 74 6.11 9.81 2.65
N ARG A 75 7.13 10.62 2.38
CA ARG A 75 8.43 10.57 3.09
C ARG A 75 8.29 10.63 4.61
N ASN A 76 7.34 11.39 5.12
CA ASN A 76 7.08 11.52 6.56
C ASN A 76 6.62 10.19 7.18
N ILE A 77 5.77 9.43 6.49
CA ILE A 77 5.31 8.11 6.94
C ILE A 77 6.47 7.12 6.89
N LEU A 78 7.27 7.15 5.83
CA LEU A 78 8.44 6.28 5.69
C LEU A 78 9.48 6.55 6.79
N LEU A 79 9.72 7.82 7.12
CA LEU A 79 10.61 8.22 8.21
C LEU A 79 10.07 7.80 9.57
N ALA A 80 8.75 7.89 9.79
CA ALA A 80 8.11 7.41 11.01
C ALA A 80 8.29 5.89 11.17
N ILE A 81 8.03 5.10 10.12
CA ILE A 81 8.26 3.65 10.14
C ILE A 81 9.71 3.34 10.47
N PHE A 82 10.67 3.98 9.79
CA PHE A 82 12.09 3.81 10.06
C PHE A 82 12.46 4.08 11.52
N THR A 83 11.93 5.18 12.08
CA THR A 83 12.16 5.55 13.49
C THR A 83 11.60 4.49 14.44
N PHE A 84 10.40 3.98 14.17
CA PHE A 84 9.81 2.92 14.98
C PHE A 84 10.52 1.56 14.81
N CYS A 85 11.12 1.25 13.65
CA CYS A 85 11.98 0.06 13.49
C CYS A 85 13.27 0.15 14.32
N ILE A 86 13.85 1.35 14.44
CA ILE A 86 14.99 1.58 15.34
C ILE A 86 14.55 1.36 16.80
N ILE A 87 13.43 1.95 17.21
CA ILE A 87 12.87 1.78 18.56
C ILE A 87 12.58 0.30 18.83
N SER A 88 11.97 -0.42 17.88
CA SER A 88 11.72 -1.86 17.91
C SER A 88 13.00 -2.66 18.15
N THR A 89 14.09 -2.28 17.49
CA THR A 89 15.39 -2.94 17.71
C THR A 89 15.86 -2.76 19.17
N PHE A 90 15.69 -1.58 19.75
CA PHE A 90 16.04 -1.32 21.15
C PHE A 90 15.11 -2.04 22.13
N THR A 91 13.79 -2.04 21.91
CA THR A 91 12.82 -2.73 22.77
C THR A 91 12.98 -4.25 22.70
N SER A 92 13.22 -4.81 21.52
CA SER A 92 13.55 -6.24 21.34
C SER A 92 14.81 -6.65 22.12
N LEU A 93 15.87 -5.82 22.11
CA LEU A 93 17.05 -6.06 22.94
C LEU A 93 16.75 -6.01 24.44
N LEU A 94 15.92 -5.05 24.89
CA LEU A 94 15.50 -4.98 26.29
C LEU A 94 14.68 -6.21 26.70
N GLU A 95 13.80 -6.72 25.83
CA GLU A 95 13.07 -7.95 26.07
C GLU A 95 14.01 -9.16 26.16
N ILE A 96 14.99 -9.29 25.27
CA ILE A 96 15.97 -10.39 25.34
C ILE A 96 16.75 -10.33 26.65
N ILE A 97 17.27 -9.15 27.04
CA ILE A 97 17.98 -8.97 28.32
C ILE A 97 17.09 -9.34 29.50
N GLN A 98 15.82 -8.94 29.45
CA GLN A 98 14.85 -9.28 30.48
C GLN A 98 14.61 -10.78 30.56
N ILE A 99 14.35 -11.47 29.45
CA ILE A 99 14.06 -12.91 29.44
C ILE A 99 15.28 -13.69 29.95
N ILE A 100 16.50 -13.30 29.54
CA ILE A 100 17.75 -13.87 30.05
C ILE A 100 17.82 -13.69 31.57
N ARG A 101 17.62 -12.47 32.06
CA ARG A 101 17.65 -12.16 33.50
C ARG A 101 16.60 -12.96 34.28
N ASP A 102 15.36 -12.99 33.82
CA ASP A 102 14.26 -13.70 34.47
C ASP A 102 14.53 -15.22 34.51
N THR A 103 15.17 -15.76 33.46
CA THR A 103 15.62 -17.17 33.41
C THR A 103 16.72 -17.48 34.44
N TYR A 104 17.72 -16.60 34.58
CA TYR A 104 18.81 -16.80 35.55
C TYR A 104 18.40 -16.58 37.01
N GLN A 105 17.53 -15.60 37.27
CA GLN A 105 17.12 -15.24 38.63
C GLN A 105 15.98 -16.12 39.18
N ASN A 106 15.49 -17.09 38.40
CA ASN A 106 14.35 -17.95 38.75
C ASN A 106 13.10 -17.16 39.21
N ARG A 107 12.95 -15.91 38.76
CA ARG A 107 11.86 -15.04 39.15
C ARG A 107 10.95 -14.82 37.95
N LEU A 108 9.78 -15.47 37.96
CA LEU A 108 8.84 -15.47 36.83
C LEU A 108 8.29 -14.08 36.48
N THR A 109 8.22 -13.14 37.42
CA THR A 109 7.73 -11.77 37.14
C THR A 109 8.47 -10.72 37.95
N SER A 110 9.48 -10.11 37.34
CA SER A 110 10.08 -8.88 37.86
C SER A 110 9.23 -7.66 37.49
N LEU A 111 9.26 -6.61 38.29
CA LEU A 111 8.65 -5.31 37.94
C LEU A 111 9.21 -4.81 36.60
N PHE A 112 10.51 -5.00 36.40
CA PHE A 112 11.22 -4.65 35.17
C PHE A 112 10.55 -5.29 33.96
N GLY A 113 10.16 -6.58 34.04
CA GLY A 113 9.51 -7.22 32.91
C GLY A 113 8.13 -6.70 32.54
N ARG A 114 7.38 -6.18 33.52
CA ARG A 114 6.10 -5.51 33.24
C ARG A 114 6.31 -4.16 32.57
N ILE A 115 7.37 -3.45 32.96
CA ILE A 115 7.73 -2.17 32.35
C ILE A 115 8.19 -2.40 30.91
N THR A 116 9.11 -3.33 30.66
CA THR A 116 9.60 -3.63 29.30
C THR A 116 8.45 -4.05 28.39
N ASN A 117 7.60 -5.00 28.79
CA ASN A 117 6.43 -5.41 28.01
C ASN A 117 5.47 -4.24 27.73
N CYS A 118 5.31 -3.31 28.67
CA CYS A 118 4.53 -2.10 28.44
C CYS A 118 5.20 -1.18 27.42
N LEU A 119 6.53 -1.01 27.48
CA LEU A 119 7.28 -0.18 26.55
C LEU A 119 7.24 -0.75 25.13
N THR A 120 7.56 -2.04 24.95
CA THR A 120 7.50 -2.71 23.64
C THR A 120 6.14 -2.52 22.99
N LEU A 121 5.07 -2.72 23.75
CA LEU A 121 3.73 -2.64 23.20
C LEU A 121 3.40 -1.21 22.72
N TRP A 122 3.64 -0.21 23.57
CA TRP A 122 3.21 1.16 23.28
C TRP A 122 4.14 1.93 22.35
N PHE A 123 5.42 1.57 22.29
CA PHE A 123 6.41 2.26 21.47
C PHE A 123 6.79 1.52 20.19
N GLU A 124 6.53 0.22 20.08
CA GLU A 124 6.82 -0.59 18.90
C GLU A 124 5.53 -1.10 18.24
N ASP A 125 4.75 -1.95 18.92
CA ASP A 125 3.63 -2.66 18.27
C ASP A 125 2.49 -1.73 17.86
N VAL A 126 2.00 -0.90 18.80
CA VAL A 126 0.85 -0.02 18.55
C VAL A 126 1.17 1.00 17.44
N PRO A 127 2.31 1.73 17.47
CA PRO A 127 2.63 2.67 16.40
C PRO A 127 2.84 2.00 15.04
N LEU A 128 3.58 0.89 14.97
CA LEU A 128 3.85 0.20 13.70
C LEU A 128 2.58 -0.39 13.09
N LEU A 129 1.71 -1.02 13.88
CA LEU A 129 0.42 -1.52 13.41
C LEU A 129 -0.53 -0.38 13.02
N THR A 130 -0.49 0.74 13.73
CA THR A 130 -1.30 1.93 13.37
C THR A 130 -0.87 2.49 12.01
N LEU A 131 0.44 2.62 11.78
CA LEU A 131 0.99 3.05 10.48
C LEU A 131 0.67 2.03 9.37
N ASN A 132 0.76 0.73 9.66
CA ASN A 132 0.39 -0.32 8.71
C ASN A 132 -1.09 -0.23 8.34
N LEU A 133 -1.98 -0.06 9.33
CA LEU A 133 -3.41 0.14 9.11
C LEU A 133 -3.68 1.39 8.26
N LEU A 134 -3.01 2.51 8.55
CA LEU A 134 -3.15 3.74 7.77
C LEU A 134 -2.77 3.54 6.30
N ILE A 135 -1.68 2.81 6.04
CA ILE A 135 -1.25 2.49 4.67
C ILE A 135 -2.27 1.60 3.97
N VAL A 136 -2.75 0.55 4.65
CA VAL A 136 -3.75 -0.39 4.10
C VAL A 136 -5.06 0.32 3.79
N ILE A 137 -5.52 1.20 4.69
CA ILE A 137 -6.70 2.04 4.50
C ILE A 137 -6.53 2.96 3.30
N CYS A 138 -5.35 3.57 3.11
CA CYS A 138 -5.06 4.47 1.98
C CYS A 138 -4.85 3.75 0.64
N ARG A 139 -4.55 2.44 0.60
CA ARG A 139 -4.15 1.71 -0.62
C ARG A 139 -5.12 0.61 -1.05
N ASP A 140 -6.41 0.81 -0.75
CA ASP A 140 -7.50 -0.11 -1.13
C ASP A 140 -7.24 -1.58 -0.80
N GLY A 141 -6.58 -1.84 0.34
CA GLY A 141 -6.31 -3.20 0.74
C GLY A 141 -5.38 -3.96 -0.21
N GLU A 142 -4.55 -3.28 -1.01
CA GLU A 142 -3.33 -3.90 -1.56
C GLU A 142 -2.37 -4.20 -0.42
N VAL A 143 -2.72 -5.24 0.32
CA VAL A 143 -1.89 -5.88 1.32
C VAL A 143 -0.71 -6.45 0.57
N THR A 144 0.44 -5.81 0.72
CA THR A 144 1.69 -6.55 0.65
C THR A 144 1.57 -7.70 1.64
N TYR A 145 1.88 -8.94 1.23
CA TYR A 145 1.86 -10.13 2.11
C TYR A 145 2.50 -9.89 3.49
N ILE A 146 3.46 -8.97 3.53
CA ILE A 146 4.20 -8.52 4.71
C ILE A 146 3.32 -7.78 5.73
N SER A 147 2.43 -6.90 5.27
CA SER A 147 1.47 -6.20 6.13
C SER A 147 0.53 -7.19 6.85
N LEU A 148 0.15 -8.27 6.16
CA LEU A 148 -0.68 -9.34 6.70
C LEU A 148 0.14 -10.25 7.63
N ALA A 149 1.37 -10.58 7.27
CA ALA A 149 2.29 -11.33 8.12
C ALA A 149 2.53 -10.62 9.47
N LYS A 150 2.81 -9.30 9.47
CA LYS A 150 2.95 -8.51 10.70
C LYS A 150 1.67 -8.52 11.54
N ALA A 151 0.49 -8.40 10.92
CA ALA A 151 -0.77 -8.48 11.65
C ALA A 151 -0.99 -9.85 12.32
N ILE A 152 -0.67 -10.96 11.63
CA ILE A 152 -0.75 -12.31 12.19
C ILE A 152 0.22 -12.49 13.36
N ILE A 153 1.47 -12.06 13.20
CA ILE A 153 2.48 -12.12 14.26
C ILE A 153 2.03 -11.28 15.46
N GLY A 154 1.49 -10.09 15.23
CA GLY A 154 0.90 -9.25 16.28
C GLY A 154 -0.25 -9.93 17.03
N ILE A 155 -1.12 -10.68 16.34
CA ILE A 155 -2.18 -11.47 16.99
C ILE A 155 -1.59 -12.58 17.86
N ILE A 156 -0.63 -13.34 17.34
CA ILE A 156 0.02 -14.42 18.07
C ILE A 156 0.73 -13.88 19.32
N ALA A 157 1.50 -12.79 19.17
CA ALA A 157 2.19 -12.12 20.27
C ALA A 157 1.21 -11.60 21.33
N ALA A 158 0.11 -10.97 20.90
CA ALA A 158 -0.94 -10.48 21.80
C ALA A 158 -1.60 -11.62 22.59
N LEU A 159 -1.89 -12.76 21.95
CA LEU A 159 -2.45 -13.95 22.61
C LEU A 159 -1.48 -14.54 23.62
N ILE A 160 -0.19 -14.68 23.28
CA ILE A 160 0.84 -15.18 24.19
C ILE A 160 0.97 -14.27 25.41
N ARG A 161 1.04 -12.95 25.21
CA ARG A 161 1.12 -11.96 26.31
C ARG A 161 -0.13 -11.98 27.19
N PHE A 162 -1.30 -12.10 26.59
CA PHE A 162 -2.56 -12.22 27.32
C PHE A 162 -2.59 -13.47 28.20
N LEU A 163 -2.21 -14.63 27.65
CA LEU A 163 -2.08 -15.88 28.40
C LEU A 163 -1.08 -15.74 29.55
N PHE A 164 0.08 -15.09 29.32
CA PHE A 164 1.07 -14.84 30.36
C PHE A 164 0.52 -13.97 31.50
N ILE A 165 -0.24 -12.91 31.20
CA ILE A 165 -0.90 -12.07 32.20
C ILE A 165 -1.92 -12.88 33.02
N LEU A 166 -2.71 -13.75 32.36
CA LEU A 166 -3.69 -14.61 33.04
C LEU A 166 -3.00 -15.62 33.97
N LEU A 167 -1.96 -16.30 33.48
CA LEU A 167 -1.16 -17.24 34.26
C LEU A 167 -0.54 -16.56 35.48
N ASN A 168 0.00 -15.35 35.31
CA ASN A 168 0.57 -14.59 36.42
C ASN A 168 -0.48 -14.15 37.44
N LYS A 169 -1.66 -13.69 37.00
CA LYS A 169 -2.76 -13.38 37.92
C LYS A 169 -3.23 -14.62 38.69
N TRP A 170 -3.27 -15.77 38.03
CA TRP A 170 -3.65 -17.04 38.64
C TRP A 170 -2.62 -17.51 39.68
N LEU A 171 -1.32 -17.46 39.34
CA LEU A 171 -0.23 -17.81 40.26
C LEU A 171 -0.16 -16.86 41.47
N ILE A 172 -0.28 -15.54 41.26
CA ILE A 172 -0.24 -14.54 42.34
C ILE A 172 -1.45 -14.67 43.28
N ARG A 173 -2.61 -15.13 42.79
CA ARG A 173 -3.77 -15.39 43.66
C ARG A 173 -3.47 -16.45 44.73
N HIS A 174 -2.54 -17.36 44.45
CA HIS A 174 -2.09 -18.37 45.40
C HIS A 174 -0.97 -17.86 46.33
N ASP A 175 -0.12 -16.92 45.87
CA ASP A 175 0.91 -16.27 46.69
C ASP A 175 0.36 -14.99 47.33
N TYR A 176 -0.27 -15.14 48.51
CA TYR A 176 -1.11 -14.12 49.15
C TYR A 176 -0.40 -12.82 49.62
N HIS A 177 0.90 -12.62 49.39
CA HIS A 177 1.69 -11.76 50.28
C HIS A 177 2.21 -10.40 49.78
N ARG A 178 1.92 -9.91 48.56
CA ARG A 178 2.30 -8.52 48.21
C ARG A 178 1.52 -7.91 47.03
N LYS A 179 0.61 -6.97 47.33
CA LYS A 179 -0.02 -6.08 46.34
C LYS A 179 0.82 -4.82 46.16
N ASP A 180 1.64 -4.75 45.12
CA ASP A 180 2.30 -3.51 44.71
C ASP A 180 1.41 -2.76 43.69
N ASN A 181 0.89 -1.59 44.06
CA ASN A 181 -0.02 -0.78 43.22
C ASN A 181 0.57 -0.47 41.82
N LEU A 182 1.87 -0.17 41.77
CA LEU A 182 2.59 0.14 40.54
C LEU A 182 2.62 -1.06 39.57
N SER A 183 2.69 -2.28 40.12
CA SER A 183 2.64 -3.51 39.36
C SER A 183 1.27 -3.79 38.74
N GLN A 184 0.21 -3.37 39.42
CA GLN A 184 -1.16 -3.42 38.90
C GLN A 184 -1.37 -2.38 37.80
N PHE A 185 -0.82 -1.17 37.96
CA PHE A 185 -0.89 -0.10 36.97
C PHE A 185 -0.33 -0.53 35.61
N PHE A 186 0.92 -1.04 35.56
CA PHE A 186 1.53 -1.49 34.30
C PHE A 186 0.76 -2.65 33.66
N ASN A 187 0.26 -3.60 34.44
CA ASN A 187 -0.56 -4.69 33.90
C ASN A 187 -1.85 -4.19 33.25
N THR A 188 -2.51 -3.19 33.85
CA THR A 188 -3.72 -2.58 33.28
C THR A 188 -3.39 -1.91 31.96
N ILE A 189 -2.32 -1.10 31.91
CA ILE A 189 -1.87 -0.42 30.69
C ILE A 189 -1.47 -1.41 29.59
N SER A 190 -0.74 -2.48 29.94
CA SER A 190 -0.39 -3.54 28.99
C SER A 190 -1.65 -4.26 28.48
N THR A 191 -2.66 -4.48 29.33
CA THR A 191 -3.90 -5.14 28.90
C THR A 191 -4.67 -4.27 27.90
N ILE A 192 -4.78 -2.96 28.16
CA ILE A 192 -5.38 -2.00 27.19
C ILE A 192 -4.61 -2.05 25.87
N GLY A 193 -3.29 -2.02 25.97
CA GLY A 193 -2.40 -2.14 24.83
C GLY A 193 -2.65 -3.40 23.99
N ILE A 194 -2.74 -4.57 24.62
CA ILE A 194 -2.99 -5.85 23.95
C ILE A 194 -4.33 -5.81 23.20
N ILE A 195 -5.36 -5.22 23.81
CA ILE A 195 -6.67 -5.06 23.16
C ILE A 195 -6.54 -4.18 21.92
N ILE A 196 -5.81 -3.06 22.00
CA ILE A 196 -5.56 -2.18 20.85
C ILE A 196 -4.81 -2.91 19.74
N VAL A 197 -3.74 -3.65 20.07
CA VAL A 197 -2.99 -4.46 19.09
C VAL A 197 -3.89 -5.48 18.39
N LEU A 198 -4.73 -6.20 19.13
CA LEU A 198 -5.69 -7.15 18.55
C LEU A 198 -6.69 -6.44 17.62
N LEU A 199 -7.26 -5.31 18.05
CA LEU A 199 -8.19 -4.53 17.23
C LEU A 199 -7.53 -4.02 15.94
N LEU A 200 -6.30 -3.51 16.03
CA LEU A 200 -5.54 -3.04 14.87
C LEU A 200 -5.23 -4.19 13.90
N SER A 201 -4.74 -5.32 14.41
CA SER A 201 -4.43 -6.48 13.55
C SER A 201 -5.66 -7.09 12.89
N ILE A 202 -6.79 -7.19 13.61
CA ILE A 202 -8.07 -7.63 13.04
C ILE A 202 -8.55 -6.62 11.99
N SER A 203 -8.42 -5.32 12.25
CA SER A 203 -8.79 -4.28 11.28
C SER A 203 -7.95 -4.36 10.02
N ILE A 204 -6.63 -4.57 10.14
CA ILE A 204 -5.74 -4.79 8.99
C ILE A 204 -6.21 -6.01 8.21
N HIS A 205 -6.44 -7.15 8.88
CA HIS A 205 -6.84 -8.39 8.22
C HIS A 205 -8.21 -8.28 7.53
N THR A 206 -9.20 -7.67 8.19
CA THR A 206 -10.53 -7.46 7.61
C THR A 206 -10.47 -6.55 6.40
N ILE A 207 -9.82 -5.38 6.48
CA ILE A 207 -9.71 -4.45 5.35
C ILE A 207 -8.91 -5.07 4.20
N ALA A 208 -7.84 -5.78 4.52
CA ALA A 208 -7.03 -6.53 3.55
C ALA A 208 -7.82 -7.61 2.80
N SER A 209 -8.86 -8.17 3.43
CA SER A 209 -9.64 -9.27 2.88
C SER A 209 -10.91 -8.81 2.16
N LEU A 210 -11.31 -7.55 2.34
CA LEU A 210 -12.54 -7.00 1.77
C LEU A 210 -12.22 -6.19 0.51
N PRO A 211 -12.68 -6.61 -0.69
CA PRO A 211 -12.60 -5.79 -1.89
C PRO A 211 -13.50 -4.55 -1.73
N ILE A 212 -12.96 -3.37 -2.03
CA ILE A 212 -13.64 -2.07 -1.88
C ILE A 212 -13.89 -1.45 -3.25
N ASP A 213 -15.14 -1.10 -3.56
CA ASP A 213 -15.50 -0.46 -4.84
C ASP A 213 -15.15 1.03 -4.96
N ASN A 214 -15.43 1.56 -6.14
CA ASN A 214 -15.23 2.95 -6.53
C ASN A 214 -15.99 3.93 -5.62
N PHE A 215 -17.00 3.45 -4.90
CA PHE A 215 -17.85 4.22 -4.01
C PHE A 215 -17.51 3.98 -2.52
N GLY A 216 -16.54 3.13 -2.21
CA GLY A 216 -16.18 2.75 -0.85
C GLY A 216 -17.08 1.67 -0.25
N ARG A 217 -17.87 0.97 -1.05
CA ARG A 217 -18.74 -0.13 -0.63
C ARG A 217 -17.96 -1.45 -0.66
N ILE A 218 -18.23 -2.27 0.33
CA ILE A 218 -17.61 -3.59 0.49
C ILE A 218 -18.36 -4.58 -0.41
N HIS A 219 -17.64 -5.20 -1.36
CA HIS A 219 -18.18 -6.27 -2.19
C HIS A 219 -17.54 -7.60 -1.81
N LEU A 220 -18.31 -8.52 -1.24
CA LEU A 220 -17.88 -9.92 -1.06
C LEU A 220 -17.91 -10.64 -2.41
N SER A 221 -16.88 -10.44 -3.22
CA SER A 221 -16.70 -11.17 -4.47
C SER A 221 -16.14 -12.57 -4.21
N ARG A 222 -16.62 -13.58 -4.93
CA ARG A 222 -15.98 -14.90 -4.96
C ARG A 222 -14.53 -14.76 -5.47
N PRO A 223 -13.55 -15.45 -4.87
CA PRO A 223 -12.15 -15.33 -5.26
C PRO A 223 -11.93 -15.97 -6.62
N SER A 224 -11.78 -15.14 -7.65
CA SER A 224 -11.07 -15.52 -8.86
C SER A 224 -10.10 -14.38 -9.20
N ASP A 225 -8.81 -14.72 -9.28
CA ASP A 225 -7.70 -13.76 -9.30
C ASP A 225 -7.73 -12.80 -10.50
N PHE A 226 -8.48 -13.14 -11.57
CA PHE A 226 -8.73 -12.27 -12.72
C PHE A 226 -9.69 -11.09 -12.45
N THR A 227 -10.46 -11.11 -11.35
CA THR A 227 -11.43 -10.03 -11.07
C THR A 227 -10.78 -8.79 -10.48
N ARG A 228 -9.67 -8.91 -9.75
CA ARG A 228 -9.03 -7.77 -9.07
C ARG A 228 -8.45 -6.76 -10.05
N PHE A 229 -7.71 -7.21 -11.06
CA PHE A 229 -7.16 -6.32 -12.08
C PHE A 229 -8.26 -5.66 -12.90
N LYS A 230 -9.28 -6.43 -13.34
CA LYS A 230 -10.43 -5.89 -14.08
C LYS A 230 -11.19 -4.82 -13.28
N PHE A 231 -11.29 -5.00 -11.97
CA PHE A 231 -11.95 -4.06 -11.09
C PHE A 231 -11.13 -2.79 -10.84
N ALA A 232 -9.82 -2.93 -10.55
CA ALA A 232 -8.91 -1.80 -10.46
C ALA A 232 -8.92 -0.99 -11.76
N HIS A 233 -8.96 -1.69 -12.90
CA HIS A 233 -9.05 -1.08 -14.21
C HIS A 233 -10.32 -0.23 -14.38
N GLN A 234 -11.49 -0.76 -14.03
CA GLN A 234 -12.74 0.00 -14.04
C GLN A 234 -12.77 1.16 -13.04
N LYS A 235 -12.07 1.04 -11.91
CA LYS A 235 -11.96 2.10 -10.89
C LYS A 235 -11.11 3.27 -11.37
N TYR A 236 -9.91 2.97 -11.85
CA TYR A 236 -8.88 3.97 -12.04
C TYR A 236 -8.70 4.41 -13.48
N PHE A 237 -8.85 3.52 -14.45
CA PHE A 237 -8.49 3.82 -15.85
C PHE A 237 -9.68 4.21 -16.71
N ASN A 238 -10.89 4.05 -16.18
CA ASN A 238 -12.11 4.38 -16.87
C ASN A 238 -12.18 5.87 -17.27
N HIS A 239 -12.15 6.13 -18.58
CA HIS A 239 -12.09 7.45 -19.23
C HIS A 239 -10.80 8.25 -18.94
N VAL A 240 -9.69 7.58 -18.63
CA VAL A 240 -8.39 8.24 -18.45
C VAL A 240 -7.59 8.21 -19.74
N GLY A 241 -7.48 9.37 -20.37
CA GLY A 241 -6.68 9.57 -21.57
C GLY A 241 -5.23 9.92 -21.26
N LEU A 242 -4.38 9.64 -22.24
CA LEU A 242 -3.04 10.20 -22.36
C LEU A 242 -3.08 11.37 -23.35
N PHE A 243 -2.47 12.48 -22.95
CA PHE A 243 -2.50 13.73 -23.69
C PHE A 243 -1.10 14.29 -23.90
N LEU A 244 -0.90 14.88 -25.07
CA LEU A 244 0.27 15.65 -25.43
C LEU A 244 -0.02 17.13 -25.18
N ARG A 245 0.84 17.82 -24.43
CA ARG A 245 0.73 19.26 -24.23
C ARG A 245 1.09 20.00 -25.52
N SER A 246 0.33 21.04 -25.84
CA SER A 246 0.65 21.94 -26.95
C SER A 246 1.98 22.67 -26.68
N SER A 247 2.75 22.93 -27.73
CA SER A 247 3.97 23.73 -27.66
C SER A 247 3.69 25.20 -27.34
N ASN A 248 2.51 25.69 -27.75
CA ASN A 248 2.19 27.12 -27.75
C ASN A 248 1.49 27.55 -26.45
N ASP A 249 0.75 26.65 -25.79
CA ASP A 249 0.00 26.96 -24.56
C ASP A 249 0.06 25.78 -23.57
N TYR A 250 0.45 26.08 -22.33
CA TYR A 250 0.60 25.14 -21.23
C TYR A 250 -0.72 24.49 -20.79
N ASN A 251 -1.86 25.13 -21.07
CA ASN A 251 -3.18 24.67 -20.66
C ASN A 251 -3.93 23.89 -21.76
N LYS A 252 -3.32 23.77 -22.95
CA LYS A 252 -3.91 23.14 -24.13
C LYS A 252 -3.29 21.78 -24.41
N PHE A 253 -4.14 20.83 -24.72
CA PHE A 253 -3.75 19.43 -24.87
C PHE A 253 -4.36 18.80 -26.13
N ILE A 254 -3.62 17.84 -26.68
CA ILE A 254 -4.01 16.98 -27.78
C ILE A 254 -4.21 15.58 -27.19
N TYR A 255 -5.38 14.99 -27.40
CA TYR A 255 -5.62 13.62 -26.99
C TYR A 255 -4.80 12.67 -27.86
N LEU A 256 -4.14 11.67 -27.26
CA LEU A 256 -3.41 10.63 -28.02
C LEU A 256 -4.17 9.31 -28.02
N THR A 257 -4.50 8.81 -26.84
CA THR A 257 -5.18 7.52 -26.67
C THR A 257 -5.70 7.35 -25.26
N ASN A 258 -6.69 6.48 -25.09
CA ASN A 258 -7.09 5.97 -23.80
C ASN A 258 -5.99 5.06 -23.24
N ILE A 259 -5.79 5.08 -21.91
CA ILE A 259 -4.80 4.23 -21.22
C ILE A 259 -5.12 2.75 -21.45
N ASP A 260 -6.41 2.39 -21.46
CA ASP A 260 -6.87 1.01 -21.65
C ASP A 260 -6.32 0.39 -22.94
N ASN A 261 -6.25 1.17 -24.01
CA ASN A 261 -5.70 0.71 -25.30
C ASN A 261 -4.20 0.37 -25.23
N ILE A 262 -3.44 1.02 -24.32
CA ILE A 262 -2.01 0.73 -24.12
C ILE A 262 -1.87 -0.52 -23.26
N ILE A 263 -2.67 -0.64 -22.20
CA ILE A 263 -2.68 -1.81 -21.31
C ILE A 263 -3.06 -3.08 -22.07
N GLU A 264 -4.13 -3.06 -22.87
CA GLU A 264 -4.63 -4.22 -23.61
C GLU A 264 -3.65 -4.72 -24.68
N LYS A 265 -2.94 -3.81 -25.34
CA LYS A 265 -1.99 -4.14 -26.42
C LYS A 265 -0.57 -4.39 -25.92
N GLY A 266 -0.25 -4.02 -24.68
CA GLY A 266 1.10 -4.03 -24.11
C GLY A 266 2.02 -2.93 -24.67
N GLN A 267 1.92 -2.61 -25.96
CA GLN A 267 2.70 -1.56 -26.60
C GLN A 267 1.86 -0.81 -27.64
N LYS A 268 2.06 0.51 -27.75
CA LYS A 268 1.39 1.35 -28.74
C LYS A 268 2.31 2.47 -29.23
N THR A 269 2.43 2.61 -30.54
CA THR A 269 3.28 3.63 -31.18
C THR A 269 2.42 4.65 -31.93
N PHE A 270 2.84 5.92 -31.89
CA PHE A 270 2.24 7.04 -32.61
C PHE A 270 3.32 7.77 -33.39
N ILE A 271 2.98 8.19 -34.61
CA ILE A 271 3.82 9.11 -35.37
C ILE A 271 3.19 10.49 -35.28
N TYR A 272 3.91 11.40 -34.64
CA TYR A 272 3.57 12.81 -34.51
C TYR A 272 4.47 13.62 -35.43
N SER A 273 3.90 14.32 -36.40
CA SER A 273 4.64 15.14 -37.34
C SER A 273 4.33 16.61 -37.11
N ILE A 274 5.35 17.45 -37.07
CA ILE A 274 5.18 18.90 -36.89
C ILE A 274 5.94 19.66 -37.96
N ASN A 275 5.35 20.75 -38.43
CA ASN A 275 6.04 21.82 -39.13
C ASN A 275 5.92 23.09 -38.28
N GLU A 276 7.00 23.38 -37.55
CA GLU A 276 7.06 24.53 -36.62
C GLU A 276 6.91 25.89 -37.35
N LYS A 277 7.20 25.97 -38.65
CA LYS A 277 7.09 27.23 -39.40
C LYS A 277 5.66 27.60 -39.76
N ASP A 278 4.87 26.57 -40.09
CA ASP A 278 3.51 26.74 -40.59
C ASP A 278 2.45 26.34 -39.54
N ASN A 279 2.87 26.01 -38.31
CA ASN A 279 2.03 25.47 -37.23
C ASN A 279 1.11 24.33 -37.69
N ILE A 280 1.68 23.42 -38.49
CA ILE A 280 0.97 22.21 -38.96
C ILE A 280 1.37 21.06 -38.06
N TYR A 281 0.37 20.33 -37.57
CA TYR A 281 0.54 19.15 -36.73
C TYR A 281 -0.21 17.98 -37.37
N CYS A 282 0.46 16.85 -37.56
CA CYS A 282 -0.18 15.62 -38.02
C CYS A 282 0.02 14.50 -37.01
N ILE A 283 -1.02 13.69 -36.85
CA ILE A 283 -0.98 12.50 -36.03
C ILE A 283 -1.38 11.32 -36.90
N LYS A 284 -0.52 10.31 -36.95
CA LYS A 284 -0.74 9.07 -37.68
C LYS A 284 -0.78 7.93 -36.67
N GLN A 285 -1.96 7.32 -36.56
CA GLN A 285 -2.17 6.06 -35.85
C GLN A 285 -2.54 4.96 -36.86
N ASP A 286 -3.75 5.05 -37.43
CA ASP A 286 -4.20 4.19 -38.53
C ASP A 286 -4.26 4.99 -39.84
N ASN A 287 -4.91 6.16 -39.78
CA ASN A 287 -4.90 7.17 -40.83
C ASN A 287 -4.13 8.40 -40.36
N GLN A 288 -3.50 9.10 -41.30
CA GLN A 288 -2.88 10.39 -41.00
C GLN A 288 -3.96 11.47 -40.99
N THR A 289 -4.06 12.18 -39.86
CA THR A 289 -4.91 13.36 -39.72
C THR A 289 -4.02 14.55 -39.45
N CYS A 290 -4.25 15.67 -40.15
CA CYS A 290 -3.43 16.87 -40.03
C CYS A 290 -4.31 18.06 -39.66
N PHE A 291 -3.72 18.95 -38.88
CA PHE A 291 -4.33 20.13 -38.33
C PHE A 291 -3.41 21.32 -38.59
N ILE A 292 -3.97 22.46 -38.98
CA ILE A 292 -3.26 23.72 -39.11
C ILE A 292 -3.81 24.71 -38.08
N GLU A 293 -2.93 25.28 -37.27
CA GLU A 293 -3.28 26.28 -36.27
C GLU A 293 -3.11 27.67 -36.88
N PHE A 294 -4.23 28.36 -37.12
CA PHE A 294 -4.23 29.70 -37.71
C PHE A 294 -4.05 30.77 -36.63
N ASN A 295 -4.63 30.54 -35.46
CA ASN A 295 -4.44 31.29 -34.22
C ASN A 295 -4.57 30.32 -33.03
N SER A 296 -4.33 30.79 -31.81
CA SER A 296 -4.36 29.95 -30.59
C SER A 296 -5.72 29.31 -30.27
N THR A 297 -6.79 29.67 -30.99
CA THR A 297 -8.16 29.20 -30.73
C THR A 297 -8.79 28.42 -31.89
N ASN A 298 -8.34 28.66 -33.12
CA ASN A 298 -8.96 28.18 -34.36
C ASN A 298 -7.99 27.27 -35.07
N ILE A 299 -8.29 25.98 -35.01
CA ILE A 299 -7.54 24.93 -35.68
C ILE A 299 -8.41 24.39 -36.80
N TYR A 300 -7.85 24.14 -37.97
CA TYR A 300 -8.60 23.59 -39.11
C TYR A 300 -8.01 22.25 -39.54
N LEU A 301 -8.86 21.37 -40.05
CA LEU A 301 -8.41 20.14 -40.68
C LEU A 301 -7.62 20.50 -41.95
N TYR A 302 -6.38 20.02 -42.05
CA TYR A 302 -5.50 20.28 -43.18
C TYR A 302 -5.49 19.07 -44.12
N ASN A 303 -6.25 19.13 -45.22
CA ASN A 303 -6.40 18.04 -46.19
C ASN A 303 -5.46 18.14 -47.41
N LYS A 304 -4.65 19.20 -47.52
CA LYS A 304 -3.83 19.41 -48.73
C LYS A 304 -2.64 18.46 -48.72
N GLN A 305 -2.26 17.96 -49.91
CA GLN A 305 -1.03 17.18 -50.08
C GLN A 305 0.15 17.98 -49.49
N LEU A 306 0.78 17.40 -48.47
CA LEU A 306 1.86 18.03 -47.72
C LEU A 306 3.08 18.23 -48.62
N THR A 307 3.25 19.44 -49.15
CA THR A 307 4.46 19.84 -49.88
C THR A 307 5.60 20.22 -48.94
N ASN A 308 5.29 20.48 -47.67
CA ASN A 308 6.23 21.06 -46.72
C ASN A 308 6.95 19.95 -45.94
N LYS A 309 8.24 20.19 -45.62
CA LYS A 309 9.07 19.26 -44.88
C LYS A 309 8.58 19.16 -43.42
N LEU A 310 7.82 18.12 -43.13
CA LEU A 310 7.42 17.75 -41.77
C LEU A 310 8.59 17.12 -41.02
N ILE A 311 8.72 17.45 -39.73
CA ILE A 311 9.60 16.75 -38.80
C ILE A 311 8.77 15.65 -38.13
N ASN A 312 9.14 14.39 -38.37
CA ASN A 312 8.44 13.24 -37.80
C ASN A 312 9.07 12.82 -36.46
N TYR A 313 8.21 12.60 -35.47
CA TYR A 313 8.52 12.03 -34.18
C TYR A 313 7.78 10.70 -34.02
N SER A 314 8.48 9.64 -33.64
CA SER A 314 7.87 8.37 -33.25
C SER A 314 7.85 8.29 -31.73
N ILE A 315 6.66 8.18 -31.15
CA ILE A 315 6.43 8.06 -29.71
C ILE A 315 5.88 6.67 -29.44
N THR A 316 6.62 5.87 -28.69
CA THR A 316 6.24 4.50 -28.35
C THR A 316 5.97 4.41 -26.86
N PHE A 317 4.79 3.93 -26.52
CA PHE A 317 4.33 3.64 -25.16
C PHE A 317 4.41 2.14 -24.93
N GLN A 318 4.94 1.75 -23.78
CA GLN A 318 4.98 0.37 -23.33
C GLN A 318 4.39 0.29 -21.93
N PHE A 319 3.37 -0.55 -21.78
CA PHE A 319 2.84 -0.91 -20.48
C PHE A 319 3.81 -1.89 -19.81
N LYS A 320 4.30 -1.52 -18.63
CA LYS A 320 5.04 -2.41 -17.76
C LYS A 320 4.04 -3.10 -16.84
N GLU A 321 3.98 -4.42 -16.94
CA GLU A 321 3.04 -5.23 -16.17
C GLU A 321 3.26 -5.07 -14.65
N PRO A 322 2.22 -5.31 -13.84
CA PRO A 322 2.33 -5.23 -12.41
C PRO A 322 3.36 -6.22 -11.83
N ASP A 323 4.21 -5.73 -10.94
CA ASP A 323 5.19 -6.53 -10.20
C ASP A 323 5.26 -6.10 -8.72
N PHE A 324 6.24 -6.58 -7.97
CA PHE A 324 6.45 -6.19 -6.56
C PHE A 324 6.75 -4.69 -6.37
N TYR A 325 7.23 -4.01 -7.42
CA TYR A 325 7.62 -2.60 -7.42
C TYR A 325 6.50 -1.70 -7.96
N TYR A 326 5.72 -2.19 -8.93
CA TYR A 326 4.64 -1.51 -9.65
C TYR A 326 3.31 -2.24 -9.43
N LEU A 327 2.58 -1.91 -8.38
CA LEU A 327 1.36 -2.65 -7.97
C LEU A 327 0.25 -2.73 -9.05
N LEU A 328 0.09 -1.67 -9.86
CA LEU A 328 -0.83 -1.66 -11.01
C LEU A 328 -0.10 -1.43 -12.34
N GLY A 329 1.19 -1.75 -12.37
CA GLY A 329 2.04 -1.48 -13.51
C GLY A 329 2.36 0.00 -13.68
N ASP A 330 3.00 0.30 -14.80
CA ASP A 330 3.34 1.66 -15.21
C ASP A 330 3.32 1.78 -16.73
N ILE A 331 3.30 3.02 -17.25
CA ILE A 331 3.48 3.25 -18.68
C ILE A 331 4.76 4.02 -18.87
N ASN A 332 5.70 3.35 -19.52
CA ASN A 332 6.91 3.99 -19.97
C ASN A 332 6.72 4.46 -21.41
N TYR A 333 7.45 5.50 -21.79
CA TYR A 333 7.48 5.97 -23.16
C TYR A 333 8.88 6.29 -23.62
N ASN A 334 9.08 6.19 -24.93
CA ASN A 334 10.29 6.65 -25.59
C ASN A 334 9.89 7.51 -26.78
N ILE A 335 10.79 8.41 -27.18
CA ILE A 335 10.58 9.29 -28.32
C ILE A 335 11.86 9.42 -29.14
N ILE A 336 11.70 9.26 -30.46
CA ILE A 336 12.78 9.47 -31.43
C ILE A 336 12.34 10.45 -32.51
N ARG A 337 13.29 11.26 -32.99
CA ARG A 337 13.10 12.08 -34.19
C ARG A 337 13.56 11.28 -35.40
N CYS A 338 12.65 11.07 -36.34
CA CYS A 338 12.85 10.19 -37.48
C CYS A 338 13.96 10.67 -38.44
N ASP A 339 14.06 11.98 -38.66
CA ASP A 339 15.03 12.56 -39.59
C ASP A 339 16.49 12.37 -39.13
N LEU A 340 16.70 12.26 -37.82
CA LEU A 340 18.03 12.26 -37.21
C LEU A 340 18.46 10.87 -36.74
N LYS A 341 17.81 9.78 -37.21
CA LYS A 341 18.12 8.37 -36.89
C LYS A 341 18.98 8.19 -35.63
N ASN A 342 18.33 8.26 -34.46
CA ASN A 342 18.87 8.02 -33.11
C ASN A 342 19.42 9.23 -32.32
N PHE A 343 19.27 10.48 -32.78
CA PHE A 343 19.55 11.61 -31.87
C PHE A 343 18.43 11.82 -30.85
N TYR A 344 18.83 11.81 -29.57
CA TYR A 344 17.95 12.09 -28.44
C TYR A 344 17.43 13.52 -28.49
N ILE A 345 16.11 13.65 -28.34
CA ILE A 345 15.44 14.94 -28.15
C ILE A 345 15.47 15.26 -26.65
N SER A 346 15.86 16.48 -26.29
CA SER A 346 15.78 16.99 -24.91
C SER A 346 14.33 16.97 -24.41
N ASP A 347 14.13 16.60 -23.14
CA ASP A 347 12.81 16.42 -22.52
C ASP A 347 11.91 17.67 -22.62
N ASP A 348 12.49 18.87 -22.73
CA ASP A 348 11.75 20.13 -22.63
C ASP A 348 10.72 20.38 -23.75
N LYS A 349 10.76 19.61 -24.85
CA LYS A 349 9.89 19.86 -26.02
C LYS A 349 8.54 19.14 -25.96
N ILE A 350 8.45 17.99 -25.30
CA ILE A 350 7.25 17.15 -25.33
C ILE A 350 6.86 16.75 -23.92
N SER A 351 5.75 17.31 -23.45
CA SER A 351 5.17 17.02 -22.14
C SER A 351 3.92 16.18 -22.31
N LEU A 352 3.89 15.02 -21.65
CA LEU A 352 2.77 14.09 -21.67
C LEU A 352 2.07 14.08 -20.32
N HIS A 353 0.74 14.00 -20.30
CA HIS A 353 -0.03 14.01 -19.06
C HIS A 353 -1.21 13.06 -19.13
N TYR A 354 -1.60 12.52 -17.98
CA TYR A 354 -2.86 11.80 -17.83
C TYR A 354 -3.95 12.75 -17.36
N TYR A 355 -5.13 12.64 -17.97
CA TYR A 355 -6.35 13.32 -17.52
C TYR A 355 -7.55 12.40 -17.65
N ARG A 356 -8.54 12.60 -16.79
CA ARG A 356 -9.87 12.01 -17.01
C ARG A 356 -10.76 13.01 -17.71
N PHE A 357 -11.54 12.56 -18.68
CA PHE A 357 -12.58 13.40 -19.28
C PHE A 357 -13.70 13.69 -18.29
N LYS A 358 -14.19 14.94 -18.25
CA LYS A 358 -15.45 15.25 -17.56
C LYS A 358 -16.59 14.53 -18.30
N ARG A 359 -17.53 13.94 -17.54
CA ARG A 359 -18.62 13.04 -17.98
C ARG A 359 -19.51 13.50 -19.15
N ASN A 360 -19.32 14.71 -19.68
CA ASN A 360 -20.09 15.22 -20.81
C ASN A 360 -19.50 14.87 -22.17
N VAL A 361 -18.27 14.32 -22.24
CA VAL A 361 -17.66 13.88 -23.51
C VAL A 361 -17.90 12.37 -23.70
N ASN A 362 -19.14 12.01 -24.04
CA ASN A 362 -19.64 10.62 -24.05
C ASN A 362 -19.24 9.77 -25.28
N ASP A 363 -18.25 10.19 -26.08
CA ASP A 363 -17.97 9.49 -27.33
C ASP A 363 -16.88 8.42 -27.23
N ILE A 364 -17.25 7.21 -27.68
CA ILE A 364 -16.43 5.99 -27.76
C ILE A 364 -15.19 6.17 -28.68
N ARG A 365 -15.14 7.26 -29.44
CA ARG A 365 -13.99 7.64 -30.29
C ARG A 365 -13.69 9.10 -30.13
N LEU A 366 -12.96 9.41 -29.06
CA LEU A 366 -12.49 10.78 -28.83
C LEU A 366 -11.52 11.18 -29.94
N PRO A 367 -11.81 12.26 -30.69
CA PRO A 367 -10.90 12.75 -31.70
C PRO A 367 -9.64 13.31 -31.05
N PHE A 368 -8.54 13.39 -31.80
CA PHE A 368 -7.29 13.98 -31.32
C PHE A 368 -7.47 15.44 -30.85
N MET A 369 -8.44 16.15 -31.44
CA MET A 369 -8.89 17.50 -31.08
C MET A 369 -10.42 17.58 -31.13
N LEU A 370 -11.03 18.41 -30.29
CA LEU A 370 -12.49 18.56 -30.26
C LEU A 370 -12.97 19.34 -31.48
N ASN A 371 -13.98 18.82 -32.18
CA ASN A 371 -14.65 19.55 -33.24
C ASN A 371 -15.69 20.48 -32.61
N ASP A 372 -15.61 21.76 -32.96
CA ASP A 372 -16.56 22.80 -32.59
C ASP A 372 -17.56 23.03 -33.74
N ASP A 373 -18.63 23.79 -33.51
CA ASP A 373 -19.83 23.83 -34.37
C ASP A 373 -19.64 24.40 -35.80
N ASN A 374 -18.42 24.60 -36.30
CA ASN A 374 -18.12 25.19 -37.61
C ASN A 374 -16.96 24.52 -38.38
N ASN A 375 -16.72 23.21 -38.22
CA ASN A 375 -15.51 22.52 -38.72
C ASN A 375 -14.19 23.13 -38.20
N THR A 376 -14.29 23.91 -37.14
CA THR A 376 -13.16 24.43 -36.38
C THR A 376 -12.85 23.44 -35.28
N TYR A 377 -11.61 23.05 -35.16
CA TYR A 377 -11.11 22.22 -34.08
C TYR A 377 -10.53 23.10 -32.99
N ARG A 378 -10.62 22.61 -31.75
CA ARG A 378 -9.95 23.22 -30.60
C ARG A 378 -9.16 22.16 -29.82
N TYR A 379 -8.09 22.61 -29.21
CA TYR A 379 -7.41 21.83 -28.19
C TYR A 379 -8.35 21.54 -27.02
N TYR A 380 -8.06 20.44 -26.32
CA TYR A 380 -8.65 20.21 -25.02
C TYR A 380 -8.08 21.17 -23.99
N ASP A 381 -8.93 21.64 -23.11
CA ASP A 381 -8.61 22.64 -22.09
C ASP A 381 -8.67 22.03 -20.68
N ILE A 382 -7.65 22.30 -19.88
CA ILE A 382 -7.53 21.75 -18.53
C ILE A 382 -8.69 22.11 -17.61
N GLN A 383 -9.26 23.31 -17.75
CA GLN A 383 -10.33 23.78 -16.87
C GLN A 383 -11.69 23.26 -17.32
N ASN A 384 -11.92 23.16 -18.63
CA ASN A 384 -13.23 22.84 -19.17
C ASN A 384 -13.43 21.35 -19.38
N ASP A 385 -12.45 20.66 -19.95
CA ASP A 385 -12.63 19.30 -20.49
C ASP A 385 -12.12 18.21 -19.53
N PHE A 386 -11.23 18.56 -18.59
CA PHE A 386 -10.52 17.58 -17.77
C PHE A 386 -10.83 17.63 -16.28
N GLU A 387 -10.71 16.46 -15.66
CA GLU A 387 -10.51 16.28 -14.23
C GLU A 387 -9.07 15.78 -14.01
N PRO A 388 -8.24 16.50 -13.23
CA PRO A 388 -6.88 16.07 -12.95
C PRO A 388 -6.85 14.69 -12.31
N ILE A 389 -5.95 13.81 -12.78
CA ILE A 389 -5.83 12.43 -12.28
C ILE A 389 -5.60 12.33 -10.78
N GLN A 390 -4.99 13.34 -10.16
CA GLN A 390 -4.78 13.39 -8.70
C GLN A 390 -6.09 13.39 -7.91
N TYR A 391 -7.17 13.93 -8.49
CA TYR A 391 -8.51 13.91 -7.89
C TYR A 391 -9.29 12.64 -8.24
N VAL A 392 -8.95 12.01 -9.36
CA VAL A 392 -9.60 10.79 -9.87
C VAL A 392 -9.05 9.55 -9.18
N TRP A 393 -7.72 9.43 -9.14
CA TRP A 393 -6.99 8.34 -8.53
C TRP A 393 -6.91 8.54 -7.01
N LYS A 394 -8.04 8.81 -6.35
CA LYS A 394 -8.09 8.72 -4.89
C LYS A 394 -8.10 7.25 -4.49
N THR A 395 -7.16 6.88 -3.65
CA THR A 395 -6.96 5.49 -3.26
C THR A 395 -7.49 5.25 -1.85
N GLY A 396 -7.97 4.04 -1.60
CA GLY A 396 -8.35 3.61 -0.27
C GLY A 396 -9.73 4.06 0.22
N LEU A 397 -10.13 3.51 1.37
CA LEU A 397 -11.37 3.86 2.06
C LEU A 397 -11.40 5.32 2.50
N SER A 398 -10.25 5.86 2.89
CA SER A 398 -10.10 7.25 3.31
C SER A 398 -9.92 8.22 2.13
N ARG A 399 -9.95 7.73 0.88
CA ARG A 399 -9.74 8.55 -0.33
C ARG A 399 -8.45 9.37 -0.26
N CYS A 400 -7.35 8.73 0.11
CA CYS A 400 -6.04 9.35 0.17
C CYS A 400 -5.63 9.88 -1.21
N THR A 401 -4.86 10.97 -1.20
CA THR A 401 -4.25 11.50 -2.42
C THR A 401 -3.33 10.45 -3.02
N SER A 402 -3.49 10.18 -4.32
CA SER A 402 -2.57 9.29 -5.02
C SER A 402 -1.13 9.82 -4.95
N THR A 403 -0.19 8.89 -4.84
CA THR A 403 1.25 9.13 -4.91
C THR A 403 1.81 8.75 -6.29
N SER A 404 0.94 8.59 -7.29
CA SER A 404 1.31 8.23 -8.66
C SER A 404 1.94 9.38 -9.42
N SER A 405 2.51 9.03 -10.58
CA SER A 405 2.91 10.02 -11.56
C SER A 405 1.71 10.60 -12.30
N SER A 406 1.77 11.90 -12.63
CA SER A 406 0.80 12.56 -13.52
C SER A 406 1.10 12.38 -15.01
N SER A 407 2.21 11.71 -15.33
CA SER A 407 2.73 11.54 -16.68
C SER A 407 3.43 10.18 -16.84
N PRO A 408 3.48 9.60 -18.04
CA PRO A 408 4.28 8.40 -18.28
C PRO A 408 5.77 8.69 -18.02
N HIS A 409 6.54 7.67 -17.64
CA HIS A 409 7.98 7.81 -17.41
C HIS A 409 8.77 7.57 -18.68
N ARG A 410 9.77 8.41 -18.96
CA ARG A 410 10.62 8.20 -20.14
C ARG A 410 11.58 7.04 -19.88
N SER A 411 11.64 6.07 -20.78
CA SER A 411 12.60 4.96 -20.74
C SER A 411 13.29 4.79 -22.08
N GLN A 412 14.61 4.64 -22.06
CA GLN A 412 15.42 4.42 -23.26
C GLN A 412 15.45 2.95 -23.70
N ASP A 413 15.03 2.04 -22.81
CA ASP A 413 15.10 0.60 -23.05
C ASP A 413 13.99 0.10 -23.97
N ILE A 414 13.00 0.95 -24.27
CA ILE A 414 11.89 0.61 -25.17
C ILE A 414 12.42 0.54 -26.60
N GLN A 415 12.31 -0.65 -27.19
CA GLN A 415 12.60 -0.87 -28.59
C GLN A 415 11.66 -0.04 -29.46
N MET A 416 12.26 0.81 -30.28
CA MET A 416 11.53 1.68 -31.19
C MET A 416 11.34 0.96 -32.52
N ASN A 417 10.09 0.91 -32.98
CA ASN A 417 9.84 0.51 -34.36
C ASN A 417 10.29 1.64 -35.28
N ASP A 418 10.92 1.26 -36.40
CA ASP A 418 11.47 2.21 -37.37
C ASP A 418 10.44 3.27 -37.78
N CYS A 419 10.93 4.50 -37.96
CA CYS A 419 10.14 5.57 -38.53
C CYS A 419 9.77 5.23 -39.97
N PHE A 420 8.49 4.98 -40.21
CA PHE A 420 7.92 4.65 -41.53
C PHE A 420 7.92 5.82 -42.50
#